data_AF-A0A015N101-F1
#
_entry.id   AF-A0A015N101-F1
#
_cell.length_a   1.000
_cell.length_b   1.000
_cell.length_c   1.000
_cell.angle_alpha   90.00
_cell.angle_beta   90.00
_cell.angle_gamma   90.00
#
_symmetry.space_group_name_H-M   'P 1'
#
loop_
_entity.id
_entity.type
_entity.pdbx_description
1 polymer ?
#
loop_
_entity_poly.entity_id
_entity_poly.type
_entity_poly.pdbx_seq_one_letter_code
_entity_poly.pdbx_strand_id
1 'polypeptide(L)'
;MKETSSIQITFRPKLKRKIYKKCNECNKRRKPLNESYKICRTCYKMKSLFKPSGNKIIDDFIRYTQTNLVKEEGKMMFVPYDQFTNIEFIAEGGFSKIYKATWTDGPITGWNSKKLHFDSNY
;
A
#
# COMPACT_ATOMS: atom_id res chain seq x y z
N MET A 1 -1.75 -68.30 3.88
CA MET A 1 -1.97 -66.85 4.13
C MET A 1 -0.66 -66.13 3.83
N LYS A 2 -0.60 -65.29 2.80
CA LYS A 2 0.56 -64.42 2.53
C LYS A 2 0.04 -62.98 2.55
N GLU A 3 0.45 -62.23 3.56
CA GLU A 3 0.12 -60.80 3.70
C GLU A 3 0.76 -60.01 2.57
N THR A 4 -0.08 -59.34 1.79
CA THR A 4 0.33 -58.28 0.86
C THR A 4 0.57 -57.00 1.66
N SER A 5 1.84 -56.64 1.86
CA SER A 5 2.20 -55.34 2.43
C SER A 5 1.94 -54.24 1.41
N SER A 6 0.94 -53.40 1.69
CA SER A 6 0.59 -52.22 0.90
C SER A 6 1.61 -51.10 1.12
N ILE A 7 2.38 -50.78 0.09
CA ILE A 7 3.29 -49.63 0.06
C ILE A 7 2.46 -48.34 0.03
N GLN A 8 2.44 -47.59 1.14
CA GLN A 8 1.85 -46.25 1.17
C GLN A 8 2.78 -45.22 0.53
N ILE A 9 2.52 -44.90 -0.74
CA ILE A 9 3.21 -43.82 -1.46
C ILE A 9 2.77 -42.49 -0.83
N THR A 10 3.67 -41.88 -0.05
CA THR A 10 3.43 -40.54 0.52
C THR A 10 3.51 -39.49 -0.59
N PHE A 11 2.35 -38.95 -0.99
CA PHE A 11 2.27 -37.85 -1.94
C PHE A 11 2.81 -36.58 -1.28
N ARG A 12 4.07 -36.21 -1.57
CA ARG A 12 4.61 -34.90 -1.20
C ARG A 12 4.02 -33.84 -2.14
N PRO A 13 3.22 -32.87 -1.66
CA PRO A 13 2.69 -31.83 -2.53
C PRO A 13 3.86 -31.04 -3.12
N LYS A 14 3.98 -31.05 -4.46
CA LYS A 14 4.99 -30.27 -5.19
C LYS A 14 4.83 -28.79 -4.81
N LEU A 15 5.87 -28.18 -4.23
CA LEU A 15 5.89 -26.74 -3.96
C LEU A 15 5.57 -25.99 -5.27
N LYS A 16 4.43 -25.30 -5.34
CA LYS A 16 4.10 -24.45 -6.48
C LYS A 16 5.20 -23.38 -6.62
N ARG A 17 5.94 -23.37 -7.73
CA ARG A 17 6.96 -22.34 -8.02
C ARG A 17 6.31 -20.96 -7.87
N LYS A 18 6.92 -20.08 -7.09
CA LYS A 18 6.48 -18.68 -6.97
C LYS A 18 6.67 -18.01 -8.33
N ILE A 19 5.59 -17.72 -9.04
CA ILE A 19 5.62 -17.03 -10.33
C ILE A 19 5.79 -15.52 -10.08
N TYR A 20 6.88 -14.96 -10.59
CA TYR A 20 7.14 -13.51 -10.59
C TYR A 20 6.98 -12.97 -12.02
N LYS A 21 6.16 -11.94 -12.18
CA LYS A 21 5.92 -11.28 -13.48
C LYS A 21 6.27 -9.79 -13.37
N LYS A 22 6.59 -9.16 -14.50
CA LYS A 22 6.78 -7.69 -14.56
C LYS A 22 5.43 -7.03 -14.29
N CYS A 23 5.38 -6.14 -13.30
CA CYS A 23 4.19 -5.37 -12.97
C CYS A 23 4.05 -4.17 -13.91
N ASN A 24 2.89 -3.97 -14.52
CA ASN A 24 2.65 -2.86 -15.45
C ASN A 24 2.76 -1.46 -14.80
N GLU A 25 2.48 -1.36 -13.50
CA GLU A 25 2.44 -0.07 -12.78
C GLU A 25 3.81 0.40 -12.26
N CYS A 26 4.65 -0.51 -11.77
CA CYS A 26 5.95 -0.16 -11.19
C CYS A 26 7.13 -0.73 -11.98
N ASN A 27 6.86 -1.45 -13.07
CA ASN A 27 7.85 -2.12 -13.92
C ASN A 27 8.78 -3.12 -13.22
N LYS A 28 8.52 -3.46 -11.95
CA LYS A 28 9.30 -4.42 -11.17
C LYS A 28 8.79 -5.85 -11.31
N ARG A 29 9.70 -6.82 -11.22
CA ARG A 29 9.35 -8.26 -11.12
C ARG A 29 8.84 -8.57 -9.72
N ARG A 30 7.54 -8.84 -9.59
CA ARG A 30 6.85 -9.11 -8.33
C ARG A 30 5.83 -10.22 -8.49
N LYS A 31 5.35 -10.78 -7.37
CA LYS A 31 4.19 -11.68 -7.40
C LYS A 31 2.97 -10.87 -7.87
N PRO A 32 2.27 -11.32 -8.93
CA PRO A 32 1.06 -10.64 -9.38
C PRO A 32 -0.04 -10.80 -8.32
N LEU A 33 -1.03 -9.92 -8.35
CA LEU A 33 -2.17 -9.99 -7.43
C LEU A 33 -2.93 -11.32 -7.56
N ASN A 34 -3.17 -11.77 -8.79
CA ASN A 34 -3.59 -13.13 -9.15
C ASN A 34 -2.99 -13.51 -10.52
N GLU A 35 -3.29 -14.70 -11.03
CA GLU A 35 -2.70 -15.21 -12.27
C GLU A 35 -3.09 -14.40 -13.53
N SER A 36 -4.25 -13.72 -13.49
CA SER A 36 -4.80 -12.88 -14.56
C SER A 36 -4.34 -11.41 -14.50
N TYR A 37 -4.01 -10.88 -13.32
CA TYR A 37 -3.65 -9.48 -13.15
C TYR A 37 -2.19 -9.21 -13.52
N LYS A 38 -1.97 -8.17 -14.35
CA LYS A 38 -0.63 -7.66 -14.69
C LYS A 38 -0.07 -6.66 -13.65
N ILE A 39 -0.73 -6.49 -12.51
CA ILE A 39 -0.32 -5.60 -11.42
C ILE A 39 0.10 -6.40 -10.18
N CYS A 40 1.06 -5.88 -9.42
CA CYS A 40 1.49 -6.48 -8.16
C CYS A 40 0.64 -6.01 -6.98
N ARG A 41 0.63 -6.79 -5.89
CA ARG A 41 -0.10 -6.48 -4.66
C ARG A 41 0.22 -5.09 -4.09
N THR A 42 1.48 -4.67 -4.16
CA THR A 42 1.92 -3.34 -3.68
C THR A 42 1.27 -2.21 -4.48
N CYS A 43 1.29 -2.29 -5.81
CA CYS A 43 0.67 -1.28 -6.67
C CYS A 43 -0.85 -1.26 -6.53
N TYR A 44 -1.46 -2.42 -6.34
CA TYR A 44 -2.89 -2.50 -6.05
C TYR A 44 -3.25 -1.79 -4.73
N LYS A 45 -2.55 -2.10 -3.64
CA LYS A 45 -2.73 -1.43 -2.34
C LYS A 45 -2.48 0.08 -2.42
N MET A 46 -1.51 0.50 -3.22
CA MET A 46 -1.20 1.91 -3.40
C MET A 46 -2.36 2.64 -4.11
N LYS A 47 -2.97 2.05 -5.15
CA LYS A 47 -4.12 2.66 -5.84
C LYS A 47 -5.31 2.96 -4.92
N SER A 48 -5.56 2.11 -3.92
CA SER A 48 -6.66 2.34 -2.97
C SER A 48 -6.37 3.39 -1.90
N LEU A 49 -5.09 3.71 -1.66
CA LEU A 49 -4.66 4.65 -0.61
C LEU A 49 -4.21 6.01 -1.18
N PHE A 50 -3.99 6.08 -2.49
CA PHE A 50 -3.41 7.25 -3.12
C PHE A 50 -4.45 8.36 -3.26
N LYS A 51 -4.23 9.46 -2.53
CA LYS A 51 -4.88 10.74 -2.76
C LYS A 51 -3.91 11.64 -3.54
N PRO A 52 -4.27 12.14 -4.74
CA PRO A 52 -3.42 13.05 -5.48
C PRO A 52 -3.35 14.42 -4.81
N SER A 53 -2.17 15.04 -4.86
CA SER A 53 -1.96 16.41 -4.41
C SER A 53 -2.34 17.46 -5.46
N GLY A 54 -2.51 17.04 -6.72
CA GLY A 54 -2.61 17.93 -7.86
C GLY A 54 -1.26 18.40 -8.40
N ASN A 55 -0.15 18.06 -7.73
CA ASN A 55 1.20 18.33 -8.19
C ASN A 55 1.90 17.01 -8.61
N LYS A 56 2.17 16.89 -9.91
CA LYS A 56 2.77 15.67 -10.48
C LYS A 56 4.09 15.26 -9.82
N ILE A 57 4.95 16.22 -9.49
CA ILE A 57 6.27 15.93 -8.89
C ILE A 57 6.09 15.33 -7.49
N ILE A 58 5.21 15.92 -6.68
CA ILE A 58 4.87 15.41 -5.34
C ILE A 58 4.21 14.03 -5.44
N ASP A 59 3.27 13.88 -6.37
CA ASP A 59 2.52 12.64 -6.59
C ASP A 59 3.42 11.48 -7.02
N ASP A 60 4.37 11.75 -7.92
CA ASP A 60 5.37 10.78 -8.39
C ASP A 60 6.30 10.37 -7.24
N PHE A 61 6.71 11.33 -6.40
CA PHE A 61 7.54 11.04 -5.22
C PHE A 61 6.80 10.20 -4.18
N ILE A 62 5.54 10.53 -3.87
CA ILE A 62 4.69 9.74 -2.98
C ILE A 62 4.54 8.31 -3.52
N ARG A 63 4.24 8.17 -4.82
CA ARG A 63 4.15 6.86 -5.49
C ARG A 63 5.45 6.07 -5.41
N TYR A 64 6.59 6.75 -5.56
CA TYR A 64 7.90 6.14 -5.40
C TYR A 64 8.07 5.58 -3.98
N THR A 65 7.83 6.37 -2.93
CA THR A 65 7.99 5.88 -1.55
C THR A 65 7.08 4.67 -1.27
N GLN A 66 5.80 4.74 -1.68
CA GLN A 66 4.81 3.68 -1.48
C GLN A 66 5.16 2.35 -2.17
N THR A 67 5.79 2.42 -3.34
CA THR A 67 6.11 1.22 -4.15
C THR A 67 7.51 0.68 -3.93
N ASN A 68 8.43 1.45 -3.36
CA ASN A 68 9.84 1.05 -3.22
C ASN A 68 10.24 0.71 -1.78
N LEU A 69 9.57 1.28 -0.77
CA LEU A 69 9.91 1.04 0.62
C LEU A 69 9.22 -0.21 1.17
N VAL A 70 10.01 -1.00 1.89
CA VAL A 70 9.53 -2.24 2.55
C VAL A 70 8.75 -1.89 3.81
N LYS A 71 9.29 -0.96 4.59
CA LYS A 71 8.75 -0.47 5.86
C LYS A 71 7.67 0.59 5.61
N GLU A 72 6.66 0.64 6.47
CA GLU A 72 5.57 1.61 6.35
C GLU A 72 6.01 3.00 6.87
N GLU A 73 6.95 3.05 7.82
CA GLU A 73 7.43 4.27 8.48
C GLU A 73 8.13 5.27 7.54
N GLY A 74 8.57 4.83 6.36
CA GLY A 74 9.18 5.70 5.34
C GLY A 74 8.23 6.09 4.21
N LYS A 75 7.02 5.52 4.17
CA LYS A 75 6.09 5.78 3.08
C LYS A 75 5.36 7.09 3.32
N MET A 76 5.39 7.95 2.31
CA MET A 76 4.72 9.24 2.37
C MET A 76 3.29 9.13 1.87
N MET A 77 2.45 10.03 2.33
CA MET A 77 1.09 10.20 1.85
C MET A 77 0.74 11.68 1.78
N PHE A 78 -0.16 12.02 0.87
CA PHE A 78 -0.69 13.37 0.78
C PHE A 78 -1.90 13.51 1.70
N VAL A 79 -1.94 14.60 2.45
CA VAL A 79 -3.07 14.99 3.30
C VAL A 79 -3.55 16.35 2.85
N PRO A 80 -4.78 16.45 2.32
CA PRO A 80 -5.39 17.72 1.96
C PRO A 80 -5.45 18.70 3.15
N TYR A 81 -5.28 19.99 2.87
CA TYR A 81 -5.16 21.02 3.91
C TYR A 81 -6.43 21.14 4.78
N ASP A 82 -7.59 20.91 4.18
CA ASP A 82 -8.91 20.91 4.81
C ASP A 82 -9.10 19.78 5.85
N GLN A 83 -8.20 18.79 5.91
CA GLN A 83 -8.21 17.78 6.97
C GLN A 83 -7.56 18.26 8.27
N PHE A 84 -6.95 19.44 8.27
CA PHE A 84 -6.30 20.00 9.45
C PHE A 84 -7.20 21.03 10.16
N THR A 85 -7.29 20.91 11.47
CA THR A 85 -8.00 21.85 12.36
C THR A 85 -7.04 22.38 13.43
N ASN A 86 -7.48 23.38 14.20
CA ASN A 86 -6.67 24.03 15.25
C ASN A 86 -5.29 24.46 14.72
N ILE A 87 -5.28 25.12 13.56
CA ILE A 87 -4.06 25.52 12.87
C ILE A 87 -3.49 26.76 13.58
N GLU A 88 -2.32 26.60 14.17
CA GLU A 88 -1.61 27.60 14.96
C GLU A 88 -0.25 27.87 14.31
N PHE A 89 0.07 29.14 14.08
CA PHE A 89 1.38 29.53 13.56
C PHE A 89 2.46 29.40 14.65
N ILE A 90 3.58 28.79 14.31
CA ILE A 90 4.71 28.61 15.24
C ILE A 90 5.84 29.59 14.93
N ALA A 91 6.30 29.61 13.68
CA ALA A 91 7.45 30.39 13.27
C ALA A 91 7.52 30.55 11.74
N GLU A 92 8.24 31.57 11.28
CA GLU A 92 8.58 31.78 9.87
C GLU A 92 10.10 31.96 9.76
N GLY A 93 10.68 31.35 8.73
CA GLY A 93 12.08 31.51 8.36
C GLY A 93 12.22 31.75 6.86
N GLY A 94 13.46 31.81 6.37
CA GLY A 94 13.75 32.24 5.00
C GLY A 94 13.03 31.48 3.87
N PHE A 95 12.63 30.22 4.09
CA PHE A 95 12.04 29.38 3.05
C PHE A 95 10.64 28.83 3.38
N SER A 96 10.13 29.06 4.59
CA SER A 96 8.89 28.39 5.03
C SER A 96 8.27 29.00 6.28
N LYS A 97 6.96 28.76 6.41
CA LYS A 97 6.18 28.95 7.63
C LYS A 97 5.92 27.59 8.28
N ILE A 98 6.00 27.54 9.61
CA ILE A 98 5.77 26.35 10.42
C ILE A 98 4.44 26.54 11.16
N TYR A 99 3.58 25.53 11.07
CA TYR A 99 2.30 25.49 11.75
C TYR A 99 2.18 24.24 12.61
N LYS A 100 1.50 24.35 13.74
CA LYS A 100 0.97 23.24 14.52
C LYS A 100 -0.49 23.06 14.11
N ALA A 101 -0.92 21.82 13.92
CA ALA A 101 -2.30 21.52 13.60
C ALA A 101 -2.71 20.15 14.14
N THR A 102 -4.02 19.94 14.25
CA THR A 102 -4.64 18.64 14.54
C THR A 102 -5.09 18.01 13.23
N TRP A 103 -4.68 16.77 12.95
CA TRP A 103 -5.18 16.01 11.81
C TRP A 103 -6.42 15.22 12.22
N THR A 104 -7.57 15.58 11.66
CA THR A 104 -8.89 15.02 12.03
C THR A 104 -8.99 13.51 11.85
N ASP A 105 -8.63 12.99 10.68
CA ASP A 105 -8.72 11.56 10.37
C ASP A 105 -7.53 10.74 10.92
N GLY A 106 -6.43 11.43 11.24
CA GLY A 106 -5.16 10.84 11.62
C GLY A 106 -4.50 10.00 10.51
N PRO A 107 -3.30 9.45 10.79
CA PRO A 107 -2.58 8.63 9.82
C PRO A 107 -3.32 7.34 9.50
N ILE A 108 -3.27 6.93 8.23
CA ILE A 108 -3.78 5.63 7.80
C ILE A 108 -2.80 4.54 8.30
N THR A 109 -3.10 3.96 9.46
CA THR A 109 -2.32 2.87 10.06
C THR A 109 -2.85 1.50 9.62
N GLY A 110 -2.44 1.06 8.42
CA GLY A 110 -2.72 -0.29 7.93
C GLY A 110 -4.15 -0.55 7.44
N TRP A 111 -4.38 -1.74 6.88
CA TRP A 111 -5.71 -2.19 6.43
C TRP A 111 -6.52 -2.65 7.64
N ASN A 112 -7.24 -1.75 8.29
CA ASN A 112 -8.37 -2.15 9.12
C ASN A 112 -9.58 -2.32 8.18
N SER A 113 -9.99 -3.56 7.94
CA SER A 113 -11.23 -3.90 7.22
C SER A 113 -12.50 -3.27 7.82
N LYS A 114 -12.39 -2.67 9.00
CA LYS A 114 -13.47 -2.00 9.74
C LYS A 114 -13.58 -0.49 9.53
N LYS A 115 -12.63 0.17 8.83
CA LYS A 115 -12.69 1.63 8.58
C LYS A 115 -13.21 2.01 7.18
N LEU A 116 -13.78 1.05 6.43
CA LEU A 116 -14.60 1.33 5.25
C LEU A 116 -16.06 1.58 5.67
N HIS A 117 -16.30 2.60 6.49
CA HIS A 117 -17.57 3.30 6.45
C HIS A 117 -17.39 4.46 5.49
N PHE A 118 -17.70 4.22 4.22
CA PHE A 118 -18.11 5.28 3.33
C PHE A 118 -19.52 5.66 3.78
N ASP A 119 -19.65 6.76 4.52
CA ASP A 119 -20.94 7.45 4.57
C ASP A 119 -21.12 8.16 3.23
N SER A 120 -21.55 7.40 2.22
CA SER A 120 -22.14 7.97 1.01
C SER A 120 -23.61 8.26 1.30
N ASN A 121 -23.89 9.41 1.88
CA ASN A 121 -25.22 10.01 1.79
C ASN A 121 -25.28 10.82 0.49
N TYR A 122 -25.62 10.14 -0.61
CA TYR A 122 -26.43 10.61 -1.74
C TYR A 122 -26.89 9.39 -2.53
#